data_AF-A0A4Y2FRH7-F1
#
_entry.id   AF-A0A4Y2FRH7-F1
#
_cell.length_a   1.000
_cell.length_b   1.000
_cell.length_c   1.000
_cell.angle_alpha   90.00
_cell.angle_beta   90.00
_cell.angle_gamma   90.00
#
_symmetry.space_group_name_H-M   'P 1'
#
loop_
_entity.id
_entity.type
_entity.pdbx_description
1 polymer ?
#
loop_
_entity_poly.entity_id
_entity_poly.type
_entity_poly.pdbx_seq_one_letter_code
_entity_poly.pdbx_strand_id
1 'polypeptide(L)'
;MLTIVLAAVSTYIIDEAENAADFWALRYKLNDKTYRRVINLIGSYSYFIVYMQFPSIIVLLMCVLIYRYGLHLSYFNDHLKRMEFYLKTEEYIDILKHYDVIEENLHFLKTTLSTPLFIALLHSYFNLYSALSVVLNGKIMIYMFVELGCNVFTGIVLLTLLTIYSSKIPNYMKKIKNTVGFLINKHEQSNLRNEKEIRILKRMEQKEIMYLSACGMIDFKKSFLLTAFGTLLTYGLLIVNLAPKSESLVF
;
A
#
# COMPACT_ATOMS: atom_id res chain seq x y z
N MET A 1 19.74 9.78 4.99
CA MET A 1 20.66 9.22 5.99
C MET A 1 20.64 7.70 6.00
N LEU A 2 19.48 7.04 6.22
CA LEU A 2 19.39 5.58 6.29
C LEU A 2 19.91 4.85 5.03
N THR A 3 19.62 5.36 3.83
CA THR A 3 20.10 4.79 2.56
C THR A 3 21.61 4.89 2.36
N ILE A 4 22.25 5.93 2.90
CA ILE A 4 23.70 6.10 2.87
C ILE A 4 24.37 5.09 3.82
N VAL A 5 23.78 4.89 5.01
CA VAL A 5 24.26 3.90 5.98
C VAL A 5 24.11 2.48 5.44
N LEU A 6 22.96 2.15 4.84
CA LEU A 6 22.73 0.84 4.21
C LEU A 6 23.68 0.61 3.02
N ALA A 7 23.89 1.62 2.18
CA ALA A 7 24.86 1.53 1.10
C ALA A 7 26.28 1.30 1.63
N ALA A 8 26.72 2.06 2.65
CA ALA A 8 28.03 1.92 3.26
C ALA A 8 28.24 0.53 3.90
N VAL A 9 27.25 0.02 4.63
CA VAL A 9 27.27 -1.33 5.22
C VAL A 9 27.31 -2.39 4.12
N SER A 10 26.48 -2.26 3.08
CA SER A 10 26.48 -3.20 1.95
C SER A 10 27.84 -3.23 1.25
N THR A 11 28.47 -2.08 1.04
CA THR A 11 29.80 -2.03 0.43
C THR A 11 30.91 -2.57 1.32
N TYR A 12 30.82 -2.36 2.63
CA TYR A 12 31.78 -2.92 3.57
C TYR A 12 31.76 -4.46 3.49
N ILE A 13 30.57 -5.04 3.47
CA ILE A 13 30.39 -6.50 3.40
C ILE A 13 30.73 -7.05 1.99
N ILE A 14 30.43 -6.32 0.91
CA ILE A 14 30.79 -6.70 -0.47
C ILE A 14 32.30 -6.66 -0.68
N ASP A 15 33.02 -5.70 -0.09
CA ASP A 15 34.47 -5.61 -0.23
C ASP A 15 35.20 -6.73 0.54
N GLU A 16 34.59 -7.26 1.59
CA GLU A 16 35.07 -8.43 2.35
C GLU A 16 34.82 -9.76 1.60
N ALA A 17 33.83 -9.80 0.69
CA ALA A 17 33.55 -10.93 -0.17
C ALA A 17 34.22 -10.73 -1.55
N GLU A 18 35.45 -11.23 -1.73
CA GLU A 18 36.27 -11.05 -2.96
C GLU A 18 35.55 -11.38 -4.28
N ASN A 19 34.53 -12.24 -4.26
CA ASN A 19 33.74 -12.63 -5.44
C ASN A 19 32.53 -11.72 -5.76
N ALA A 20 32.13 -10.82 -4.85
CA ALA A 20 30.97 -9.94 -5.03
C ALA A 20 31.34 -8.59 -5.67
N ALA A 21 32.62 -8.23 -5.68
CA ALA A 21 33.11 -6.95 -6.17
C ALA A 21 32.98 -6.77 -7.70
N ASP A 22 32.74 -7.86 -8.44
CA ASP A 22 32.54 -7.85 -9.89
C ASP A 22 31.10 -7.54 -10.32
N PHE A 23 30.14 -7.53 -9.39
CA PHE A 23 28.71 -7.36 -9.70
C PHE A 23 28.40 -5.96 -10.24
N TRP A 24 28.88 -4.92 -9.57
CA TRP A 24 28.69 -3.52 -10.01
C TRP A 24 29.76 -3.06 -11.01
N ALA A 25 30.90 -3.74 -11.06
CA ALA A 25 31.97 -3.46 -12.00
C ALA A 25 31.72 -4.02 -13.42
N LEU A 26 30.54 -4.62 -13.71
CA LEU A 26 30.20 -5.18 -15.03
C LEU A 26 31.26 -6.16 -15.57
N ARG A 27 31.88 -6.96 -14.68
CA ARG A 27 33.02 -7.86 -14.98
C ARG A 27 34.30 -7.18 -15.46
N TYR A 28 34.44 -5.86 -15.35
CA TYR A 28 35.72 -5.20 -15.57
C TYR A 28 36.66 -5.47 -14.39
N LYS A 29 37.77 -6.17 -14.65
CA LYS A 29 38.81 -6.41 -13.65
C LYS A 29 39.55 -5.12 -13.33
N LEU A 30 39.08 -4.40 -12.32
CA LEU A 30 39.79 -3.24 -11.76
C LEU A 30 40.89 -3.72 -10.82
N ASN A 31 42.15 -3.48 -11.18
CA ASN A 31 43.30 -3.87 -10.36
C ASN A 31 43.44 -3.05 -9.07
N ASP A 32 42.88 -1.84 -9.02
CA ASP A 32 42.97 -0.96 -7.85
C ASP A 32 41.77 -1.14 -6.90
N LYS A 33 42.08 -1.57 -5.67
CA LYS A 33 41.10 -1.79 -4.59
C LYS A 33 40.32 -0.51 -4.24
N THR A 34 40.92 0.66 -4.38
CA THR A 34 40.31 1.95 -4.02
C THR A 34 39.19 2.32 -4.99
N TYR A 35 39.45 2.21 -6.29
CA TYR A 35 38.45 2.48 -7.33
C TYR A 35 37.28 1.50 -7.27
N ARG A 36 37.56 0.22 -6.99
CA ARG A 36 36.54 -0.82 -6.83
C ARG A 36 35.56 -0.52 -5.69
N ARG A 37 36.07 -0.06 -4.54
CA ARG A 37 35.23 0.37 -3.39
C ARG A 37 34.31 1.54 -3.76
N VAL A 38 34.84 2.55 -4.45
CA VAL A 38 34.05 3.74 -4.84
C VAL A 38 32.94 3.34 -5.82
N ILE A 39 33.24 2.51 -6.82
CA ILE A 39 32.24 2.05 -7.79
C ILE A 39 31.15 1.22 -7.12
N ASN A 40 31.52 0.28 -6.24
CA ASN A 40 30.55 -0.49 -5.47
C ASN A 40 29.67 0.41 -4.58
N LEU A 41 30.24 1.49 -4.03
CA LEU A 41 29.49 2.42 -3.18
C LEU A 41 28.48 3.23 -3.98
N ILE A 42 28.88 3.73 -5.14
CA ILE A 42 27.98 4.44 -6.07
C ILE A 42 26.89 3.49 -6.59
N GLY A 43 27.26 2.25 -6.95
CA GLY A 43 26.32 1.22 -7.42
C GLY A 43 25.28 0.86 -6.38
N SER A 44 25.71 0.43 -5.19
CA SER A 44 24.81 0.12 -4.07
C SER A 44 23.95 1.32 -3.67
N TYR A 45 24.52 2.53 -3.61
CA TYR A 45 23.75 3.74 -3.30
C TYR A 45 22.67 4.03 -4.34
N SER A 46 23.01 3.94 -5.63
CA SER A 46 22.06 4.13 -6.72
C SER A 46 20.94 3.09 -6.66
N TYR A 47 21.28 1.83 -6.38
CA TYR A 47 20.31 0.76 -6.19
C TYR A 47 19.34 1.06 -5.05
N PHE A 48 19.84 1.35 -3.84
CA PHE A 48 18.96 1.64 -2.69
C PHE A 48 18.08 2.87 -2.91
N ILE A 49 18.56 3.89 -3.64
CA ILE A 49 17.73 5.04 -3.98
C ILE A 49 16.61 4.67 -4.95
N VAL A 50 16.96 4.06 -6.07
CA VAL A 50 16.02 3.85 -7.17
C VAL A 50 15.04 2.72 -6.83
N TYR A 51 15.53 1.62 -6.26
CA TYR A 51 14.71 0.44 -6.00
C TYR A 51 13.99 0.46 -4.66
N MET A 52 14.52 1.11 -3.63
CA MET A 52 13.89 1.11 -2.29
C MET A 52 13.28 2.46 -1.93
N GLN A 53 14.08 3.52 -2.00
CA GLN A 53 13.65 4.82 -1.49
C GLN A 53 12.55 5.44 -2.36
N PHE A 54 12.72 5.45 -3.68
CA PHE A 54 11.77 6.10 -4.58
C PHE A 54 10.37 5.45 -4.57
N PRO A 55 10.23 4.11 -4.70
CA PRO A 55 8.92 3.47 -4.59
C PRO A 55 8.28 3.66 -3.22
N SER A 56 9.08 3.64 -2.14
CA SER A 56 8.58 3.87 -0.79
C SER A 56 8.02 5.28 -0.60
N ILE A 57 8.69 6.30 -1.15
CA ILE A 57 8.20 7.69 -1.12
C ILE A 57 6.88 7.80 -1.89
N ILE A 58 6.79 7.21 -3.08
CA ILE A 58 5.55 7.23 -3.89
C ILE A 58 4.40 6.59 -3.11
N VAL A 59 4.62 5.43 -2.51
CA VAL A 59 3.60 4.74 -1.70
C VAL A 59 3.19 5.56 -0.49
N LEU A 60 4.14 6.19 0.21
CA LEU A 60 3.84 7.07 1.34
C LEU A 60 3.00 8.27 0.90
N LEU A 61 3.33 8.90 -0.22
CA LEU A 61 2.55 10.01 -0.79
C LEU A 61 1.12 9.56 -1.11
N MET A 62 0.95 8.39 -1.73
CA MET A 62 -0.37 7.82 -1.97
C MET A 62 -1.13 7.55 -0.67
N CYS A 63 -0.47 6.98 0.35
CA CYS A 63 -1.08 6.72 1.65
C CYS A 63 -1.53 8.02 2.34
N VAL A 64 -0.73 9.08 2.25
CA VAL A 64 -1.08 10.41 2.79
C VAL A 64 -2.28 11.00 2.05
N LEU A 65 -2.34 10.88 0.72
CA LEU A 65 -3.47 11.35 -0.07
C LEU A 65 -4.75 10.61 0.36
N ILE A 66 -4.70 9.28 0.41
CA ILE A 66 -5.81 8.41 0.86
C ILE A 66 -6.23 8.76 2.29
N TYR A 67 -5.27 8.99 3.18
CA TYR A 67 -5.53 9.36 4.56
C TYR A 67 -6.24 10.71 4.68
N ARG A 68 -5.78 11.73 3.94
CA ARG A 68 -6.41 13.06 3.90
C ARG A 68 -7.85 12.99 3.41
N TYR A 69 -8.12 12.21 2.37
CA TYR A 69 -9.48 11.98 1.91
C TYR A 69 -10.32 11.24 2.96
N GLY A 70 -9.76 10.20 3.60
CA GLY A 70 -10.43 9.51 4.71
C GLY A 70 -10.79 10.43 5.88
N LEU A 71 -9.91 11.36 6.24
CA LEU A 71 -10.19 12.39 7.22
C LEU A 71 -11.33 13.30 6.78
N HIS A 72 -11.35 13.74 5.52
CA HIS A 72 -12.42 14.57 4.98
C HIS A 72 -13.80 13.88 5.09
N LEU A 73 -13.88 12.59 4.75
CA LEU A 73 -15.10 11.79 4.99
C LEU A 73 -15.47 11.70 6.48
N SER A 74 -14.48 11.57 7.38
CA SER A 74 -14.71 11.54 8.82
C SER A 74 -15.27 12.87 9.33
N TYR A 75 -14.72 14.00 8.87
CA TYR A 75 -15.23 15.33 9.22
C TYR A 75 -16.67 15.53 8.75
N PHE A 76 -16.98 15.08 7.53
CA PHE A 76 -18.34 15.11 7.02
C PHE A 76 -19.29 14.26 7.89
N ASN A 77 -18.87 13.06 8.29
CA ASN A 77 -19.65 12.22 9.20
C ASN A 77 -19.91 12.90 10.55
N ASP A 78 -18.90 13.58 11.12
CA ASP A 78 -19.05 14.26 12.40
C ASP A 78 -19.89 15.53 12.29
N HIS A 79 -19.89 16.19 11.13
CA HIS A 79 -20.84 17.26 10.81
C HIS A 79 -22.28 16.73 10.76
N LEU A 80 -22.53 15.61 10.07
CA LEU A 80 -23.84 14.95 10.03
C LEU A 80 -24.34 14.54 11.43
N LYS A 81 -23.46 14.07 12.32
CA LYS A 81 -23.85 13.70 13.69
C LYS A 81 -24.30 14.88 14.54
N ARG A 82 -23.74 16.07 14.29
CA ARG A 82 -24.08 17.31 15.02
C ARG A 82 -25.29 18.02 14.43
N MET A 83 -25.88 17.46 13.37
CA MET A 83 -27.01 18.04 12.69
C MET A 83 -28.25 18.01 13.63
N GLU A 84 -28.85 19.17 13.86
CA GLU A 84 -30.07 19.31 14.68
C GLU A 84 -31.34 19.16 13.84
N PHE A 85 -32.44 18.74 14.48
CA PHE A 85 -33.70 18.38 13.80
C PHE A 85 -34.51 19.58 13.28
N TYR A 86 -34.04 20.80 13.51
CA TYR A 86 -34.72 22.04 13.14
C TYR A 86 -34.12 22.74 11.91
N LEU A 87 -33.15 22.10 11.25
CA LEU A 87 -32.52 22.65 10.06
C LEU A 87 -33.54 22.77 8.92
N LYS A 88 -33.42 23.85 8.14
CA LYS A 88 -34.29 24.11 7.00
C LYS A 88 -34.01 23.08 5.91
N THR A 89 -35.02 22.74 5.12
CA THR A 89 -34.87 21.82 3.97
C THR A 89 -33.76 22.25 2.99
N GLU A 90 -33.46 23.56 2.88
CA GLU A 90 -32.33 24.09 2.10
C GLU A 90 -30.96 23.55 2.57
N GLU A 91 -30.76 23.41 3.88
CA GLU A 91 -29.49 22.92 4.45
C GLU A 91 -29.30 21.42 4.17
N TYR A 92 -30.39 20.63 4.12
CA TYR A 92 -30.33 19.22 3.69
C TYR A 92 -29.96 19.10 2.21
N ILE A 93 -30.45 20.00 1.35
CA ILE A 93 -30.09 20.02 -0.07
C ILE A 93 -28.61 20.33 -0.24
N ASP A 94 -28.07 21.27 0.54
CA ASP A 94 -26.66 21.63 0.47
C ASP A 94 -25.75 20.51 1.00
N ILE A 95 -26.18 19.78 2.04
CA ILE A 95 -25.47 18.59 2.53
C ILE A 95 -25.45 17.47 1.48
N LEU A 96 -26.56 17.25 0.77
CA LEU A 96 -26.60 16.27 -0.32
C LEU A 96 -25.63 16.69 -1.44
N LYS A 97 -25.64 17.95 -1.86
CA LYS A 97 -24.70 18.46 -2.87
C LYS A 97 -23.25 18.29 -2.41
N HIS A 98 -22.95 18.59 -1.15
CA HIS A 98 -21.61 18.43 -0.63
C HIS A 98 -21.18 16.95 -0.62
N TYR A 99 -22.09 16.04 -0.28
CA TYR A 99 -21.84 14.60 -0.36
C TYR A 99 -21.62 14.12 -1.81
N ASP A 100 -22.42 14.62 -2.75
CA ASP A 100 -22.26 14.32 -4.19
C ASP A 100 -20.86 14.74 -4.68
N VAL A 101 -20.37 15.91 -4.27
CA VAL A 101 -19.01 16.40 -4.59
C VAL A 101 -17.93 15.53 -3.93
N ILE A 102 -18.12 15.09 -2.68
CA ILE A 102 -17.18 14.16 -2.01
C ILE A 102 -17.12 12.84 -2.77
N GLU A 103 -18.27 12.33 -3.22
CA GLU A 103 -18.37 11.08 -3.95
C GLU A 103 -17.69 11.17 -5.32
N GLU A 104 -17.93 12.24 -6.07
CA GLU A 104 -17.28 12.49 -7.36
C GLU A 104 -15.76 12.58 -7.22
N ASN A 105 -15.28 13.32 -6.21
CA ASN A 105 -13.86 13.41 -5.89
C ASN A 105 -13.27 12.05 -5.48
N LEU A 106 -14.04 11.21 -4.78
CA LEU A 106 -13.62 9.87 -4.41
C LEU A 106 -13.54 8.95 -5.64
N HIS A 107 -14.46 9.08 -6.60
CA HIS A 107 -14.40 8.37 -7.87
C HIS A 107 -13.17 8.79 -8.69
N PHE A 108 -12.88 10.11 -8.75
CA PHE A 108 -11.68 10.65 -9.39
C PHE A 108 -10.39 10.15 -8.71
N LEU A 109 -10.37 10.11 -7.38
CA LEU A 109 -9.27 9.57 -6.59
C LEU A 109 -9.05 8.09 -6.90
N LYS A 110 -10.12 7.29 -6.94
CA LYS A 110 -10.07 5.86 -7.27
C LYS A 110 -9.48 5.62 -8.65
N THR A 111 -9.97 6.33 -9.67
CA THR A 111 -9.50 6.18 -11.06
C THR A 111 -8.04 6.61 -11.20
N THR A 112 -7.66 7.72 -10.60
CA THR A 112 -6.27 8.24 -10.65
C THR A 112 -5.28 7.35 -9.91
N LEU A 113 -5.65 6.85 -8.72
CA LEU A 113 -4.78 5.99 -7.91
C LEU A 113 -4.78 4.52 -8.33
N SER A 114 -5.73 4.08 -9.16
CA SER A 114 -5.88 2.67 -9.54
C SER A 114 -4.60 2.05 -10.10
N THR A 115 -3.98 2.72 -11.06
CA THR A 115 -2.72 2.30 -11.70
C THR A 115 -1.52 2.36 -10.77
N PRO A 116 -1.22 3.49 -10.09
CA PRO A 116 -0.04 3.55 -9.22
C PRO A 116 -0.17 2.63 -8.00
N LEU A 117 -1.38 2.39 -7.47
CA LEU A 117 -1.61 1.38 -6.42
C LEU A 117 -1.29 -0.04 -6.92
N PHE A 118 -1.64 -0.36 -8.17
CA PHE A 118 -1.31 -1.65 -8.77
C PHE A 118 0.20 -1.84 -8.92
N ILE A 119 0.91 -0.83 -9.45
CA ILE A 119 2.37 -0.86 -9.60
C ILE A 119 3.05 -1.02 -8.23
N ALA A 120 2.58 -0.30 -7.20
CA ALA A 120 3.11 -0.40 -5.85
C ALA A 120 2.87 -1.76 -5.19
N LEU A 121 1.69 -2.36 -5.40
CA LEU A 121 1.40 -3.72 -4.97
C LEU A 121 2.36 -4.71 -5.64
N LEU A 122 2.47 -4.62 -6.97
CA LEU A 122 3.33 -5.49 -7.75
C LEU A 122 4.79 -5.37 -7.30
N HIS A 123 5.28 -4.17 -7.07
CA HIS A 123 6.61 -3.91 -6.52
C HIS A 123 6.80 -4.56 -5.14
N SER A 124 5.81 -4.44 -4.25
CA SER A 124 5.86 -5.06 -2.93
C SER A 124 5.93 -6.59 -3.01
N TYR A 125 5.14 -7.20 -3.90
CA TYR A 125 5.18 -8.64 -4.16
C TYR A 125 6.50 -9.08 -4.77
N PHE A 126 7.05 -8.35 -5.74
CA PHE A 126 8.34 -8.67 -6.34
C PHE A 126 9.46 -8.68 -5.29
N ASN A 127 9.49 -7.70 -4.38
CA ASN A 127 10.49 -7.67 -3.30
C ASN A 127 10.36 -8.90 -2.38
N LEU A 128 9.13 -9.31 -2.03
CA LEU A 128 8.90 -10.47 -1.17
C LEU A 128 9.22 -11.79 -1.88
N TYR A 129 8.84 -11.96 -3.14
CA TYR A 129 9.15 -13.15 -3.92
C TYR A 129 10.65 -13.26 -4.25
N SER A 130 11.31 -12.15 -4.53
CA SER A 130 12.77 -12.11 -4.71
C SER A 130 13.48 -12.58 -3.44
N ALA A 131 13.09 -12.03 -2.28
CA ALA A 131 13.64 -12.45 -1.01
C ALA A 131 13.37 -13.93 -0.71
N LEU A 132 12.14 -14.38 -0.98
CA LEU A 132 11.77 -15.78 -0.80
C LEU A 132 12.60 -16.69 -1.70
N SER A 133 12.77 -16.36 -2.98
CA SER A 133 13.57 -17.15 -3.91
C SER A 133 15.02 -17.32 -3.44
N VAL A 134 15.65 -16.26 -2.92
CA VAL A 134 17.01 -16.31 -2.37
C VAL A 134 17.10 -17.22 -1.15
N VAL A 135 16.13 -17.12 -0.23
CA VAL A 135 16.06 -17.97 0.96
C VAL A 135 15.87 -19.44 0.59
N LEU A 136 14.96 -19.72 -0.34
CA LEU A 136 14.63 -21.08 -0.76
C LEU A 136 15.75 -21.77 -1.54
N ASN A 137 16.54 -21.00 -2.31
CA ASN A 137 17.70 -21.53 -3.04
C ASN A 137 18.88 -21.89 -2.12
N GLY A 138 18.83 -21.59 -0.81
CA GLY A 138 19.82 -21.99 0.20
C GLY A 138 21.22 -21.36 0.04
N LYS A 139 21.46 -20.59 -1.04
CA LYS A 139 22.72 -19.90 -1.33
C LYS A 139 22.74 -18.50 -0.72
N ILE A 140 22.56 -18.42 0.59
CA ILE A 140 22.60 -17.14 1.30
C ILE A 140 24.07 -16.77 1.54
N MET A 141 24.58 -15.86 0.71
CA MET A 141 25.87 -15.23 0.96
C MET A 141 25.73 -14.10 1.99
N ILE A 142 26.75 -13.91 2.83
CA ILE A 142 26.75 -12.90 3.91
C ILE A 142 26.45 -11.48 3.36
N TYR A 143 26.96 -11.14 2.17
CA TYR A 143 26.72 -9.84 1.54
C TYR A 143 25.29 -9.61 1.05
N MET A 144 24.50 -10.67 0.84
CA MET A 144 23.09 -10.58 0.43
C MET A 144 22.14 -10.35 1.61
N PHE A 145 22.60 -10.53 2.85
CA PHE A 145 21.73 -10.50 4.04
C PHE A 145 21.08 -9.13 4.26
N VAL A 146 21.83 -8.05 4.04
CA VAL A 146 21.34 -6.67 4.17
C VAL A 146 20.28 -6.35 3.12
N GLU A 147 20.53 -6.74 1.87
CA GLU A 147 19.59 -6.55 0.77
C GLU A 147 18.31 -7.36 0.98
N LEU A 148 18.45 -8.62 1.38
CA LEU A 148 17.34 -9.52 1.69
C LEU A 148 16.45 -8.94 2.78
N GLY A 149 17.05 -8.50 3.90
CA GLY A 149 16.33 -7.89 5.01
C GLY A 149 15.58 -6.63 4.57
N CYS A 150 16.21 -5.79 3.75
CA CYS A 150 15.57 -4.58 3.23
C CYS A 150 14.42 -4.89 2.26
N ASN A 151 14.54 -5.91 1.41
CA ASN A 151 13.49 -6.32 0.47
C ASN A 151 12.27 -6.87 1.22
N VAL A 152 12.49 -7.73 2.22
CA VAL A 152 11.41 -8.26 3.07
C VAL A 152 10.72 -7.14 3.82
N PHE A 153 11.50 -6.28 4.49
CA PHE A 153 10.96 -5.18 5.27
C PHE A 153 10.14 -4.22 4.41
N THR A 154 10.70 -3.78 3.28
CA THR A 154 10.03 -2.86 2.36
C THR A 154 8.77 -3.49 1.79
N GLY A 155 8.83 -4.75 1.33
CA GLY A 155 7.66 -5.46 0.81
C GLY A 155 6.52 -5.57 1.83
N ILE A 156 6.82 -5.98 3.07
CA ILE A 156 5.81 -6.12 4.14
C ILE A 156 5.22 -4.74 4.51
N VAL A 157 6.07 -3.75 4.73
CA VAL A 157 5.65 -2.41 5.18
C VAL A 157 4.78 -1.75 4.13
N LEU A 158 5.20 -1.74 2.86
CA LEU A 158 4.43 -1.12 1.78
C LEU A 158 3.07 -1.81 1.59
N LEU A 159 3.05 -3.15 1.54
CA LEU A 159 1.82 -3.94 1.41
C LEU A 159 0.84 -3.66 2.56
N THR A 160 1.35 -3.59 3.79
CA THR A 160 0.57 -3.33 5.01
C THR A 160 0.00 -1.92 5.01
N LEU A 161 0.83 -0.90 4.74
CA LEU A 161 0.40 0.50 4.70
C LEU A 161 -0.66 0.72 3.63
N LEU A 162 -0.41 0.27 2.40
CA LEU A 162 -1.34 0.37 1.27
C LEU A 162 -2.70 -0.21 1.64
N THR A 163 -2.73 -1.40 2.24
CA THR A 163 -3.99 -2.06 2.58
C THR A 163 -4.71 -1.38 3.75
N ILE A 164 -3.98 -0.98 4.79
CA ILE A 164 -4.57 -0.31 5.96
C ILE A 164 -5.18 1.03 5.55
N TYR A 165 -4.45 1.87 4.82
CA TYR A 165 -4.96 3.19 4.43
C TYR A 165 -6.10 3.06 3.42
N SER A 166 -5.96 2.21 2.40
CA SER A 166 -6.99 2.04 1.38
C SER A 166 -8.28 1.44 1.96
N SER A 167 -8.19 0.52 2.92
CA SER A 167 -9.37 -0.07 3.57
C SER A 167 -10.08 0.86 4.55
N LYS A 168 -9.50 2.02 4.92
CA LYS A 168 -10.17 3.01 5.79
C LYS A 168 -11.29 3.77 5.08
N ILE A 169 -11.14 4.07 3.78
CA ILE A 169 -12.17 4.78 3.00
C ILE A 169 -13.54 4.10 3.07
N PRO A 170 -13.70 2.81 2.70
CA PRO A 170 -15.00 2.15 2.77
C PRO A 170 -15.54 2.07 4.20
N ASN A 171 -14.67 2.03 5.23
CA ASN A 171 -15.12 2.12 6.63
C ASN A 171 -15.70 3.49 6.96
N TYR A 172 -15.12 4.58 6.47
CA TYR A 172 -15.68 5.93 6.67
C TYR A 172 -17.00 6.11 5.93
N MET A 173 -17.12 5.65 4.68
CA MET A 173 -18.39 5.66 3.95
C MET A 173 -19.47 4.85 4.68
N LYS A 174 -19.13 3.67 5.20
CA LYS A 174 -20.07 2.86 6.01
C LYS A 174 -20.54 3.60 7.27
N LYS A 175 -19.65 4.35 7.93
CA LYS A 175 -20.02 5.19 9.08
C LYS A 175 -20.98 6.30 8.70
N ILE A 176 -20.74 6.98 7.56
CA ILE A 176 -21.67 8.00 7.03
C ILE A 176 -23.04 7.38 6.79
N LYS A 177 -23.09 6.25 6.09
CA LYS A 177 -24.35 5.54 5.79
C LYS A 177 -25.10 5.15 7.07
N ASN A 178 -24.40 4.63 8.08
CA ASN A 178 -25.00 4.32 9.38
C ASN A 178 -25.51 5.57 10.11
N THR A 179 -24.76 6.68 10.07
CA THR A 179 -25.19 7.95 10.68
C THR A 179 -26.45 8.48 9.97
N VAL A 180 -26.49 8.44 8.64
CA VAL A 180 -27.66 8.83 7.85
C VAL A 180 -28.86 7.94 8.18
N GLY A 181 -28.68 6.62 8.25
CA GLY A 181 -29.75 5.68 8.67
C GLY A 181 -30.28 5.97 10.07
N PHE A 182 -29.40 6.34 11.00
CA PHE A 182 -29.82 6.78 12.34
C PHE A 182 -30.64 8.07 12.31
N LEU A 183 -30.24 9.06 11.49
CA LEU A 183 -30.99 10.31 11.32
C LEU A 183 -32.38 10.05 10.72
N ILE A 184 -32.49 9.18 9.72
CA ILE A 184 -33.77 8.78 9.12
C ILE A 184 -34.70 8.19 10.18
N ASN A 185 -34.23 7.21 10.95
CA ASN A 185 -35.03 6.57 12.00
C ASN A 185 -35.49 7.57 13.07
N LYS A 186 -34.63 8.52 13.44
CA LYS A 186 -34.96 9.55 14.43
C LYS A 186 -35.98 10.56 13.88
N HIS A 187 -35.88 10.96 12.61
CA HIS A 187 -36.88 11.80 11.94
C HIS A 187 -38.25 11.11 11.86
N GLU A 188 -38.28 9.83 11.46
CA GLU A 188 -39.52 9.04 11.38
C GLU A 188 -40.22 8.90 12.74
N GLN A 189 -39.47 8.88 13.85
CA GLN A 189 -40.03 8.83 15.22
C GLN A 189 -40.49 10.20 15.76
N SER A 190 -40.01 11.32 15.23
CA SER A 190 -40.13 12.64 15.87
C SER A 190 -41.41 13.43 15.58
N ASN A 191 -42.43 12.88 14.90
CA ASN A 191 -43.65 13.58 14.43
C ASN A 191 -43.41 14.83 13.54
N LEU A 192 -42.17 15.30 13.38
CA LEU A 192 -41.72 16.33 12.43
C LEU A 192 -41.56 15.70 11.04
N ARG A 193 -42.69 15.38 10.42
CA ARG A 193 -42.75 14.59 9.18
C ARG A 193 -42.50 15.47 7.96
N ASN A 194 -41.26 15.93 7.77
CA ASN A 194 -40.86 16.58 6.52
C ASN A 194 -40.38 15.53 5.52
N GLU A 195 -41.31 14.99 4.72
CA GLU A 195 -41.05 13.89 3.77
C GLU A 195 -39.92 14.20 2.77
N LYS A 196 -39.70 15.48 2.45
CA LYS A 196 -38.62 15.92 1.56
C LYS A 196 -37.23 15.67 2.17
N GLU A 197 -37.05 15.92 3.46
CA GLU A 197 -35.78 15.73 4.18
C GLU A 197 -35.45 14.24 4.30
N ILE A 198 -36.44 13.43 4.67
CA ILE A 198 -36.30 11.97 4.74
C ILE A 198 -35.92 11.39 3.37
N ARG A 199 -36.52 11.90 2.28
CA ARG A 199 -36.18 11.47 0.92
C ARG A 199 -34.73 11.80 0.54
N ILE A 200 -34.23 12.97 0.95
CA ILE A 200 -32.82 13.38 0.73
C ILE A 200 -31.88 12.44 1.48
N LEU A 201 -32.14 12.19 2.77
CA LEU A 201 -31.32 11.29 3.58
C LEU A 201 -31.35 9.85 3.04
N LYS A 202 -32.53 9.33 2.63
CA LYS A 202 -32.64 8.01 1.98
C LYS A 202 -31.81 7.91 0.71
N ARG A 203 -31.75 8.98 -0.09
CA ARG A 203 -30.90 9.03 -1.29
C ARG A 203 -29.41 8.94 -0.94
N MET A 204 -28.96 9.56 0.15
CA MET A 204 -27.58 9.43 0.63
C MET A 204 -27.29 8.02 1.16
N GLU A 205 -28.21 7.42 1.91
CA GLU A 205 -28.07 6.08 2.46
C GLU A 205 -27.99 5.02 1.36
N GLN A 206 -28.79 5.15 0.30
CA GLN A 206 -28.85 4.20 -0.80
C GLN A 206 -27.58 4.16 -1.65
N LYS A 207 -26.68 5.15 -1.54
CA LYS A 207 -25.43 5.13 -2.30
C LYS A 207 -24.54 3.95 -1.93
N GLU A 208 -23.81 3.46 -2.93
CA GLU A 208 -22.92 2.32 -2.78
C GLU A 208 -21.62 2.70 -2.07
N ILE A 209 -21.05 1.74 -1.34
CA ILE A 209 -19.75 1.93 -0.70
C ILE A 209 -18.68 1.69 -1.76
N MET A 210 -17.91 2.74 -2.06
CA MET A 210 -16.78 2.63 -2.96
C MET A 210 -15.56 2.04 -2.27
N TYR A 211 -14.95 1.07 -2.93
CA TYR A 211 -13.65 0.52 -2.58
C TYR A 211 -12.60 1.09 -3.52
N LEU A 212 -11.43 1.42 -2.96
CA LEU A 212 -10.23 1.62 -3.77
C LEU A 212 -9.87 0.27 -4.39
N SER A 213 -9.60 0.29 -5.71
CA SER A 213 -9.25 -0.89 -6.47
C SER A 213 -7.93 -0.66 -7.20
N ALA A 214 -7.04 -1.64 -7.20
CA ALA A 214 -5.85 -1.64 -8.04
C ALA A 214 -6.20 -2.20 -9.43
N CYS A 215 -6.17 -1.33 -10.45
CA CYS A 215 -6.52 -1.63 -11.85
C CYS A 215 -7.90 -2.31 -12.05
N GLY A 216 -8.84 -2.16 -11.10
CA GLY A 216 -10.11 -2.89 -11.10
C GLY A 216 -10.01 -4.40 -10.84
N MET A 217 -8.80 -4.94 -10.61
CA MET A 217 -8.57 -6.37 -10.38
C MET A 217 -8.62 -6.73 -8.89
N ILE A 218 -8.15 -5.83 -8.02
CA ILE A 218 -7.99 -6.09 -6.59
C ILE A 218 -8.64 -4.97 -5.80
N ASP A 219 -9.67 -5.29 -5.02
CA ASP A 219 -10.25 -4.37 -4.04
C ASP A 219 -9.47 -4.40 -2.73
N PHE A 220 -9.09 -3.22 -2.24
CA PHE A 220 -8.39 -3.09 -0.96
C PHE A 220 -9.34 -3.28 0.22
N LYS A 221 -9.57 -4.54 0.58
CA LYS A 221 -10.30 -4.97 1.79
C LYS A 221 -9.32 -5.32 2.90
N LYS A 222 -9.74 -5.28 4.17
CA LYS A 222 -8.88 -5.73 5.28
C LYS A 222 -8.44 -7.19 5.13
N SER A 223 -9.30 -8.03 4.55
CA SER A 223 -9.01 -9.44 4.25
C SER A 223 -7.92 -9.61 3.18
N PHE A 224 -7.63 -8.58 2.37
CA PHE A 224 -6.63 -8.66 1.32
C PHE A 224 -5.25 -8.99 1.87
N LEU A 225 -4.86 -8.46 3.04
CA LEU A 225 -3.56 -8.81 3.66
C LEU A 225 -3.44 -10.31 3.92
N LEU A 226 -4.50 -10.92 4.47
CA LEU A 226 -4.48 -12.35 4.78
C LEU A 226 -4.38 -13.18 3.49
N THR A 227 -5.12 -12.80 2.45
CA THR A 227 -5.01 -13.42 1.12
C THR A 227 -3.62 -13.21 0.51
N ALA A 228 -3.03 -12.03 0.70
CA ALA A 228 -1.70 -11.70 0.17
C ALA A 228 -0.59 -12.52 0.82
N PHE A 229 -0.60 -12.63 2.15
CA PHE A 229 0.32 -13.50 2.87
C PHE A 229 0.07 -14.98 2.58
N GLY A 230 -1.20 -15.39 2.50
CA GLY A 230 -1.57 -16.76 2.14
C GLY A 230 -1.05 -17.15 0.77
N THR A 231 -1.26 -16.32 -0.25
CA THR A 231 -0.72 -16.54 -1.60
C THR A 231 0.79 -16.59 -1.61
N LEU A 232 1.47 -15.69 -0.89
CA LEU A 232 2.92 -15.71 -0.78
C LEU A 232 3.44 -17.03 -0.17
N LEU A 233 2.79 -17.52 0.88
CA LEU A 233 3.15 -18.79 1.52
C LEU A 233 2.84 -19.99 0.62
N THR A 234 1.66 -20.04 -0.01
CA THR A 234 1.27 -21.14 -0.89
C THR A 234 2.19 -21.25 -2.09
N TYR A 235 2.43 -20.14 -2.79
CA TYR A 235 3.36 -20.14 -3.94
C TYR A 235 4.81 -20.32 -3.50
N GLY A 236 5.19 -19.78 -2.33
CA GLY A 236 6.48 -20.06 -1.71
C GLY A 236 6.74 -21.54 -1.51
N LEU A 237 5.82 -22.22 -0.80
CA LEU A 237 5.89 -23.66 -0.55
C LEU A 237 5.84 -24.47 -1.85
N LEU A 238 5.03 -24.04 -2.83
CA LEU A 238 4.96 -24.69 -4.13
C LEU A 238 6.32 -24.63 -4.85
N ILE A 239 6.99 -23.47 -4.81
CA ILE A 239 8.34 -23.31 -5.37
C ILE A 239 9.34 -24.21 -4.63
N VAL A 240 9.29 -24.32 -3.30
CA VAL A 240 10.15 -25.25 -2.54
C VAL A 240 9.93 -26.69 -2.97
N ASN A 241 8.66 -27.09 -3.10
CA ASN A 241 8.30 -28.47 -3.39
C ASN A 241 8.57 -28.87 -4.85
N LEU A 242 8.52 -27.91 -5.78
CA LEU A 242 8.82 -28.12 -7.20
C LEU A 242 10.29 -27.86 -7.55
N ALA A 243 11.05 -27.18 -6.68
CA ALA A 243 12.48 -27.04 -6.85
C ALA A 243 13.09 -28.45 -6.86
N PRO A 244 13.78 -28.85 -7.94
CA PRO A 244 14.38 -30.17 -7.99
C PRO A 244 15.31 -30.31 -6.79
N LYS A 245 15.11 -31.34 -5.97
CA LYS A 245 16.13 -31.83 -5.04
C LYS A 245 17.32 -32.21 -5.91
N SER A 246 18.23 -31.28 -6.16
CA SER A 246 19.50 -31.58 -6.83
C SER A 246 20.13 -32.70 -6.03
N GLU A 247 20.26 -33.82 -6.72
CA GLU A 247 20.70 -35.10 -6.20
C GLU A 247 21.98 -34.94 -5.38
N SER A 248 22.04 -35.73 -4.31
CA SER A 248 23.25 -36.38 -3.87
C SER A 248 24.00 -36.99 -5.06
N LEU A 249 24.97 -36.26 -5.61
CA LEU A 249 26.06 -36.77 -6.45
C LEU A 249 27.30 -36.03 -5.93
N VAL A 250 28.08 -36.58 -4.99
CA VAL A 250 29.13 -37.57 -5.27
C VAL A 250 29.69 -37.38 -6.67
N PHE A 251 30.65 -36.48 -6.82
CA PHE A 251 32.06 -36.81 -7.08
C PHE A 251 32.93 -35.60 -6.72
#